data_AF-A0A5P1EEW0-F1
#
_entry.id   AF-A0A5P1EEW0-F1
#
_cell.length_a   1.000
_cell.length_b   1.000
_cell.length_c   1.000
_cell.angle_alpha   90.00
_cell.angle_beta   90.00
_cell.angle_gamma   90.00
#
_symmetry.space_group_name_H-M   'P 1'
#
loop_
_entity.id
_entity.type
_entity.pdbx_description
1 polymer ?
#
loop_
_entity_poly.entity_id
_entity_poly.type
_entity_poly.pdbx_seq_one_letter_code
_entity_poly.pdbx_strand_id
1 'polypeptide(L)'
;MLYEGVPGDRMVKLLQIALKCIYKSADARPTMSQVAEMIHSLKEEEDSIWNFLLRYAILSAEAEELDDYPSPTKPQRYMNLQSQS
;
A
#
# COMPACT_ATOMS: atom_id res chain seq x y z
N MET A 1 7.93 -25.30 8.57
CA MET A 1 8.43 -24.06 9.22
C MET A 1 8.53 -22.99 8.15
N LEU A 2 8.07 -21.77 8.47
CA LEU A 2 8.13 -20.46 7.79
C LEU A 2 6.74 -19.79 7.80
N TYR A 3 6.27 -19.40 8.99
CA TYR A 3 5.01 -18.65 9.19
C TYR A 3 5.16 -17.51 10.20
N GLU A 4 6.34 -16.92 10.30
CA GLU A 4 6.55 -15.75 11.13
C GLU A 4 7.06 -14.60 10.26
N GLY A 5 6.19 -13.60 10.05
CA GLY A 5 6.63 -12.25 9.66
C GLY A 5 6.60 -11.86 8.19
N VAL A 6 5.73 -12.44 7.34
CA VAL A 6 5.54 -11.93 5.97
C VAL A 6 4.32 -11.00 5.93
N PRO A 7 4.36 -9.83 5.25
CA PRO A 7 3.19 -9.01 4.90
C PRO A 7 2.28 -9.72 3.87
N GLY A 8 2.02 -11.01 4.09
CA GLY A 8 1.37 -11.93 3.18
C GLY A 8 -0.09 -11.59 2.95
N ASP A 9 -0.75 -10.96 3.93
CA ASP A 9 -2.16 -10.60 3.83
C ASP A 9 -2.44 -9.65 2.65
N ARG A 10 -1.56 -8.67 2.38
CA ARG A 10 -1.75 -7.78 1.23
C ARG A 10 -1.60 -8.53 -0.09
N MET A 11 -0.60 -9.41 -0.18
CA MET A 11 -0.36 -10.20 -1.39
C MET A 11 -1.49 -11.20 -1.64
N VAL A 12 -2.02 -11.81 -0.58
CA VAL A 12 -3.18 -12.72 -0.63
C VAL A 12 -4.43 -11.96 -1.05
N LYS A 13 -4.68 -10.75 -0.51
CA LYS A 13 -5.82 -9.91 -0.91
C LYS A 13 -5.71 -9.45 -2.37
N LEU A 14 -4.52 -9.09 -2.85
CA LEU A 14 -4.29 -8.77 -4.27
C LEU A 14 -4.54 -9.99 -5.17
N LEU A 15 -4.10 -11.18 -4.75
CA LEU A 15 -4.38 -12.42 -5.47
C LEU A 15 -5.88 -12.71 -5.51
N GLN A 16 -6.62 -12.47 -4.42
CA GLN A 16 -8.07 -12.61 -4.39
C GLN A 16 -8.76 -11.65 -5.37
N ILE A 17 -8.29 -10.41 -5.48
CA ILE A 17 -8.79 -9.45 -6.48
C ILE A 17 -8.54 -9.99 -7.90
N ALA A 18 -7.33 -10.49 -8.18
CA ALA A 18 -6.99 -11.08 -9.48
C ALA A 18 -7.89 -12.27 -9.84
N LEU A 19 -8.18 -13.15 -8.87
CA LEU A 19 -9.08 -14.29 -9.06
C LEU A 19 -10.52 -13.86 -9.38
N LYS A 20 -11.01 -12.76 -8.78
CA LYS A 20 -12.32 -12.18 -9.13
C LYS A 20 -12.34 -11.65 -10.56
N CYS A 21 -11.26 -11.02 -11.02
CA CYS A 21 -11.16 -10.46 -12.38
C CYS A 21 -11.20 -11.53 -13.47
N ILE A 22 -10.70 -12.75 -13.21
CA ILE A 22 -10.67 -13.85 -14.19
C ILE A 22 -11.82 -14.85 -14.02
N TYR A 23 -12.83 -14.52 -13.21
CA TYR A 23 -13.93 -15.44 -12.92
C TYR A 23 -14.66 -15.88 -14.20
N LYS A 24 -15.16 -17.13 -14.21
CA LYS A 24 -15.75 -17.75 -15.40
C LYS A 24 -16.91 -16.97 -16.02
N SER A 25 -17.77 -16.40 -15.16
CA SER A 25 -18.92 -15.61 -15.59
C SER A 25 -18.50 -14.16 -15.75
N ALA A 26 -18.71 -13.58 -16.93
CA ALA A 26 -18.36 -12.19 -17.22
C ALA A 26 -19.12 -11.22 -16.31
N ASP A 27 -20.40 -11.47 -16.06
CA ASP A 27 -21.27 -10.61 -15.23
C ASP A 27 -20.87 -10.60 -13.74
N ALA A 28 -20.10 -11.60 -13.30
CA ALA A 28 -19.61 -11.68 -11.93
C ALA A 28 -18.20 -11.09 -11.75
N ARG A 29 -17.56 -10.62 -12.84
CA ARG A 29 -16.28 -9.92 -12.75
C ARG A 29 -16.53 -8.48 -12.29
N PRO A 30 -15.64 -7.93 -11.44
CA PRO A 30 -15.75 -6.53 -11.04
C PRO A 30 -15.52 -5.60 -12.23
N THR A 31 -16.15 -4.43 -12.19
CA THR A 31 -15.80 -3.32 -13.09
C THR A 31 -14.44 -2.74 -12.72
N MET A 32 -13.82 -2.00 -13.64
CA MET A 32 -12.52 -1.39 -13.37
C MET A 32 -12.57 -0.38 -12.21
N SER A 33 -13.72 0.30 -12.02
CA SER A 33 -13.94 1.19 -10.86
C SER A 33 -13.88 0.41 -9.54
N GLN A 34 -14.58 -0.73 -9.50
CA GLN A 34 -14.57 -1.60 -8.31
C GLN A 34 -13.18 -2.17 -8.03
N VAL A 35 -12.40 -2.51 -9.08
CA VAL A 35 -11.01 -2.95 -8.92
C VAL A 35 -10.14 -1.85 -8.34
N ALA A 36 -10.27 -0.61 -8.84
CA ALA A 36 -9.52 0.52 -8.32
C ALA A 36 -9.86 0.79 -6.84
N GLU A 37 -11.15 0.77 -6.47
CA GLU A 37 -11.61 0.92 -5.09
C GLU A 37 -11.04 -0.19 -4.19
N MET A 38 -11.11 -1.46 -4.62
CA MET A 38 -10.54 -2.58 -3.86
C MET A 38 -9.03 -2.46 -3.67
N ILE A 39 -8.28 -1.95 -4.66
CA ILE A 39 -6.84 -1.74 -4.51
C ILE A 39 -6.54 -0.56 -3.59
N HIS A 40 -7.31 0.53 -3.70
CA HIS A 40 -7.18 1.70 -2.84
C HIS A 40 -7.41 1.36 -1.36
N SER A 41 -8.42 0.55 -1.05
CA SER A 41 -8.70 0.14 0.33
C SER A 41 -7.55 -0.66 0.95
N LEU A 42 -6.83 -1.47 0.17
CA LEU A 42 -5.65 -2.18 0.65
C LEU A 42 -4.50 -1.24 1.03
N LYS A 43 -4.37 -0.12 0.32
CA LYS A 43 -3.37 0.90 0.62
C LYS A 43 -3.71 1.65 1.91
N GLU A 44 -4.98 2.01 2.11
CA GLU A 44 -5.43 2.71 3.33
C GLU A 44 -5.23 1.84 4.59
N GLU A 45 -5.49 0.54 4.50
CA GLU A 45 -5.22 -0.41 5.58
C GLU A 45 -3.71 -0.45 5.92
N GLU A 46 -2.86 -0.47 4.91
CA GLU A 46 -1.40 -0.47 5.08
C GLU A 46 -0.91 0.85 5.68
N ASP A 47 -1.35 1.99 5.15
CA ASP A 47 -1.02 3.32 5.67
C ASP A 47 -1.51 3.48 7.11
N SER A 48 -2.68 2.94 7.48
CA SER A 48 -3.18 2.95 8.86
C SER A 48 -2.27 2.17 9.81
N ILE A 49 -1.81 0.98 9.39
CA ILE A 49 -0.88 0.16 10.17
C ILE A 49 0.46 0.86 10.32
N TRP A 50 1.03 1.39 9.23
CA TRP A 50 2.29 2.14 9.29
C TRP A 50 2.16 3.41 10.12
N ASN A 51 1.04 4.13 10.05
CA ASN A 51 0.76 5.29 10.89
C ASN A 51 0.65 4.91 12.38
N PHE A 52 0.03 3.78 12.69
CA PHE A 52 -0.05 3.28 14.06
C PHE A 52 1.32 2.88 14.60
N LEU A 53 2.09 2.12 13.81
CA LEU A 53 3.45 1.71 14.16
C LEU A 53 4.38 2.91 14.29
N LEU A 54 4.26 3.90 13.40
CA LEU A 54 5.00 5.15 13.47
C LEU A 54 4.64 5.92 14.74
N ARG A 55 3.36 6.01 15.10
CA ARG A 55 2.92 6.65 16.35
C ARG A 55 3.45 5.91 17.57
N TYR A 56 3.42 4.58 17.57
CA TYR A 56 3.98 3.77 18.65
C TYR A 56 5.50 3.97 18.76
N ALA A 57 6.21 3.91 17.63
CA ALA A 57 7.66 4.13 17.55
C ALA A 57 8.05 5.53 18.04
N ILE A 58 7.32 6.57 17.67
CA ILE A 58 7.53 7.95 18.16
C ILE A 58 7.28 8.05 19.67
N LEU A 59 6.28 7.34 20.20
CA LEU A 59 5.99 7.33 21.63
C LEU A 59 6.98 6.48 22.44
N SER A 60 7.62 5.48 21.81
CA SER A 60 8.61 4.60 22.43
C SER A 60 10.05 5.06 22.24
N ALA A 61 10.30 5.99 21.31
CA ALA A 61 11.57 6.65 21.16
C ALA A 61 11.73 7.69 22.28
N GLU A 62 12.46 7.36 23.34
CA GLU A 62 13.27 8.38 23.98
C GLU A 62 14.21 8.93 22.90
N ALA A 63 14.21 10.26 22.73
CA ALA A 63 14.84 10.94 21.59
C ALA A 63 16.32 10.56 21.45
N GLU A 64 16.61 9.56 20.61
CA GLU A 64 17.91 9.38 20.00
C GLU A 64 17.93 10.15 18.68
N GLU A 65 18.93 11.01 18.57
CA GLU A 65 19.13 12.08 17.59
C GLU A 65 19.08 11.58 16.13
N LEU A 66 18.13 12.12 15.36
CA LEU A 66 17.92 11.82 13.93
C LEU A 66 18.85 12.69 13.08
N ASP A 67 20.09 12.27 12.84
CA ASP A 67 21.07 13.09 12.11
C ASP A 67 21.54 12.54 10.75
N ASP A 68 20.94 11.47 10.18
CA ASP A 68 21.32 11.05 8.82
C ASP A 68 20.25 10.25 8.05
N TYR A 69 19.00 10.76 7.95
CA TYR A 69 18.02 10.15 7.03
C TYR A 69 18.01 10.87 5.67
N PRO A 70 18.47 10.26 4.57
CA PRO A 70 18.42 10.91 3.27
C PRO A 70 16.96 11.15 2.83
N SER A 71 16.65 12.42 2.59
CA SER A 71 15.34 12.92 2.16
C SER A 71 14.87 12.27 0.85
N PRO A 72 13.59 11.86 0.74
CA PRO A 72 13.06 11.19 -0.44
C PRO A 72 12.83 12.20 -1.56
N THR A 73 13.91 12.60 -2.23
CA THR A 73 13.82 13.24 -3.54
C THR A 73 13.43 12.18 -4.56
N LYS A 74 12.13 11.94 -4.69
CA LYS A 74 11.38 11.74 -5.95
C LYS A 74 9.87 11.60 -5.70
N PRO A 75 9.17 12.74 -5.58
CA PRO A 75 7.84 12.90 -6.20
C PRO A 75 7.87 13.84 -7.42
N GLN A 76 8.86 14.73 -7.55
CA GLN A 76 8.86 15.76 -8.61
C GLN A 76 8.90 15.22 -10.05
N ARG A 77 9.48 14.04 -10.30
CA ARG A 77 9.60 13.53 -11.68
C ARG A 77 8.23 13.25 -12.31
N TYR A 78 7.23 12.85 -11.52
CA TYR A 78 5.88 12.60 -12.01
C TYR A 78 5.08 13.89 -12.22
N MET A 79 5.27 14.90 -11.36
CA MET A 79 4.58 16.19 -11.51
C MET A 79 5.07 16.99 -12.72
N ASN A 80 6.35 16.86 -13.09
CA ASN A 80 6.91 17.56 -14.26
C ASN A 80 6.47 16.97 -15.62
N LEU A 81 5.94 15.75 -15.64
CA LEU A 81 5.38 15.14 -16.85
C LEU A 81 3.91 15.52 -17.07
N GLN A 82 3.17 15.79 -15.99
CA GLN A 82 1.76 16.21 -16.07
C GLN A 82 1.59 17.70 -16.42
N SER A 83 2.64 18.52 -16.27
CA SER A 83 2.62 19.93 -16.68
C SER A 83 2.97 20.17 -18.15
N GLN A 84 3.27 19.11 -18.91
CA GLN A 84 3.59 19.18 -20.34
C GLN A 84 2.50 18.57 -21.25
N SER A 85 1.32 18.23 -20.70
CA SER A 85 0.16 17.72 -21.46
C SER A 85 -0.99 18.71 -21.46
#